data_AF-A0A1D2RP38-F1
#
_entry.id   AF-A0A1D2RP38-F1
#
_cell.length_a   1.000
_cell.length_b   1.000
_cell.length_c   1.000
_cell.angle_alpha   90.00
_cell.angle_beta   90.00
_cell.angle_gamma   90.00
#
_symmetry.space_group_name_H-M   'P 1'
#
loop_
_entity.id
_entity.type
_entity.pdbx_description
1 polymer ?
#
loop_
_entity_poly.entity_id
_entity_poly.type
_entity_poly.pdbx_seq_one_letter_code
_entity_poly.pdbx_strand_id
1 'polypeptide(L)'
;WQKDGSRVDPAEMWRLLGRFFDTEMDSQLPIKGAVESINALAEVADVVILTNLVDERRDKRAQQLAAHGIHAQVFTNQGPKGPMLQKIIAEFAPSHTVFVDDLAQHHASVAEIAPHVTRLHLCGEPMIAHAIDCAHKSGHAHSRIDIWAEALPWIMARLEENK
;
A
#
# COMPACT_ATOMS: atom_id res chain seq x y z
N TRP A 1 -17.85 19.77 -23.65
CA TRP A 1 -17.04 19.76 -22.42
C TRP A 1 -16.15 20.99 -22.44
N GLN A 2 -16.52 22.05 -21.70
CA GLN A 2 -15.66 23.24 -21.54
C GLN A 2 -14.83 23.06 -20.26
N LYS A 3 -13.52 23.24 -20.37
CA LYS A 3 -12.59 23.23 -19.23
C LYS A 3 -12.50 24.66 -18.71
N ASP A 4 -13.26 25.01 -17.69
CA ASP A 4 -13.15 26.31 -17.03
C ASP A 4 -11.94 26.37 -16.06
N GLY A 5 -11.37 25.22 -15.71
CA GLY A 5 -10.23 25.11 -14.80
C GLY A 5 -10.59 25.38 -13.34
N SER A 6 -11.87 25.47 -12.99
CA SER A 6 -12.31 25.70 -11.62
C SER A 6 -12.03 24.46 -10.75
N ARG A 7 -11.69 24.69 -9.48
CA ARG A 7 -11.49 23.58 -8.53
C ARG A 7 -12.84 22.95 -8.22
N VAL A 8 -12.89 21.62 -8.30
CA VAL A 8 -14.06 20.86 -7.85
C VAL A 8 -14.19 21.00 -6.34
N ASP A 9 -15.40 21.24 -5.86
CA ASP A 9 -15.71 21.24 -4.43
C ASP A 9 -15.32 19.89 -3.79
N PRO A 10 -14.76 19.84 -2.57
CA PRO A 10 -14.34 18.59 -1.95
C PRO A 10 -15.45 17.54 -1.85
N ALA A 11 -16.69 17.92 -1.52
CA ALA A 11 -17.80 16.97 -1.43
C ALA A 11 -18.15 16.41 -2.82
N GLU A 12 -18.12 17.26 -3.84
CA GLU A 12 -18.35 16.84 -5.22
C GLU A 12 -17.22 15.93 -5.74
N MET A 13 -15.97 16.21 -5.39
CA MET A 13 -14.82 15.35 -5.71
C MET A 13 -15.00 13.95 -5.12
N TRP A 14 -15.37 13.85 -3.84
CA TRP A 14 -15.63 12.55 -3.20
C TRP A 14 -16.81 11.81 -3.82
N ARG A 15 -17.87 12.52 -4.22
CA ARG A 15 -19.00 11.94 -4.95
C ARG A 15 -18.56 11.35 -6.30
N LEU A 16 -17.71 12.06 -7.04
CA LEU A 16 -17.19 11.61 -8.33
C LEU A 16 -16.25 10.40 -8.17
N LEU A 17 -15.33 10.44 -7.20
CA LEU A 17 -14.45 9.31 -6.89
C LEU A 17 -15.25 8.08 -6.43
N GLY A 18 -16.29 8.27 -5.62
CA GLY A 18 -17.20 7.20 -5.21
C GLY A 18 -17.82 6.50 -6.42
N ARG A 19 -18.38 7.26 -7.37
CA ARG A 19 -18.94 6.71 -8.62
C ARG A 19 -17.89 5.99 -9.47
N PHE A 20 -16.68 6.52 -9.56
CA PHE A 20 -15.57 5.87 -10.26
C PHE A 20 -15.24 4.52 -9.62
N PHE A 21 -15.08 4.48 -8.29
CA PHE A 21 -14.83 3.23 -7.58
C PHE A 21 -16.00 2.23 -7.66
N ASP A 22 -17.23 2.69 -7.88
CA ASP A 22 -18.37 1.78 -8.04
C ASP A 22 -18.34 1.00 -9.35
N THR A 23 -17.68 1.53 -10.39
CA THR A 23 -17.65 0.91 -11.73
C THR A 23 -16.27 0.42 -12.15
N GLU A 24 -15.19 1.01 -11.64
CA GLU A 24 -13.81 0.77 -12.10
C GLU A 24 -12.94 0.02 -11.09
N MET A 25 -13.50 -0.45 -9.97
CA MET A 25 -12.71 -1.25 -9.04
C MET A 25 -12.21 -2.52 -9.72
N ASP A 26 -13.08 -3.25 -10.43
CA ASP A 26 -12.75 -4.53 -11.07
C ASP A 26 -11.83 -4.41 -12.30
N SER A 27 -11.55 -3.19 -12.79
CA SER A 27 -10.63 -2.96 -13.91
C SER A 27 -9.15 -2.86 -13.48
N GLN A 28 -8.86 -2.87 -12.18
CA GLN A 28 -7.50 -2.84 -11.65
C GLN A 28 -6.82 -4.19 -11.82
N LEU A 29 -5.68 -4.21 -12.51
CA LEU A 29 -4.86 -5.40 -12.69
C LEU A 29 -3.68 -5.41 -11.71
N PRO A 30 -3.20 -6.59 -11.28
CA PRO A 30 -1.99 -6.69 -10.49
C PRO A 30 -0.78 -6.15 -11.25
N ILE A 31 0.10 -5.45 -10.52
CA ILE A 31 1.42 -5.08 -11.04
C ILE A 31 2.21 -6.37 -11.31
N LYS A 32 3.01 -6.36 -12.39
CA LYS A 32 3.84 -7.50 -12.77
C LYS A 32 4.68 -8.00 -11.57
N GLY A 33 4.55 -9.29 -11.25
CA GLY A 33 5.28 -9.95 -10.16
C GLY A 33 4.68 -9.74 -8.77
N ALA A 34 3.60 -8.97 -8.62
CA ALA A 34 3.01 -8.67 -7.31
C ALA A 34 2.38 -9.91 -6.69
N VAL A 35 1.57 -10.66 -7.44
CA VAL A 35 0.86 -11.84 -6.95
C VAL A 35 1.85 -12.90 -6.49
N GLU A 36 2.85 -13.20 -7.32
CA GLU A 36 3.88 -14.20 -7.04
C GLU A 36 4.72 -13.79 -5.82
N SER A 37 5.12 -12.51 -5.73
CA SER A 37 5.92 -12.02 -4.62
C SER A 37 5.14 -12.00 -3.31
N ILE A 38 3.89 -11.55 -3.32
CA ILE A 38 3.04 -11.53 -2.12
C ILE A 38 2.79 -12.94 -1.61
N ASN A 39 2.54 -13.90 -2.51
CA ASN A 39 2.33 -15.29 -2.11
C ASN A 39 3.62 -15.92 -1.57
N ALA A 40 4.79 -15.63 -2.15
CA ALA A 40 6.08 -16.06 -1.60
C ALA A 40 6.35 -15.47 -0.20
N LEU A 41 5.99 -14.21 0.02
CA LEU A 41 6.09 -13.59 1.36
C LEU A 41 5.15 -14.25 2.37
N ALA A 42 3.94 -14.63 1.94
CA ALA A 42 2.95 -15.30 2.77
C ALA A 42 3.38 -16.69 3.26
N GLU A 43 4.39 -17.31 2.63
CA GLU A 43 4.95 -18.58 3.10
C GLU A 43 5.80 -18.43 4.38
N VAL A 44 6.29 -17.22 4.67
CA VAL A 44 7.25 -16.97 5.76
C VAL A 44 6.84 -15.86 6.72
N ALA A 45 5.77 -15.12 6.43
CA ALA A 45 5.25 -14.04 7.26
C ALA A 45 3.75 -13.86 7.06
N ASP A 46 3.07 -13.29 8.05
CA ASP A 46 1.71 -12.80 7.88
C ASP A 46 1.69 -11.63 6.88
N VAL A 47 0.85 -11.74 5.85
CA VAL A 47 0.62 -10.66 4.88
C VAL A 47 -0.75 -10.06 5.08
N VAL A 48 -0.78 -8.75 5.28
CA VAL A 48 -2.01 -7.95 5.43
C VAL A 48 -2.01 -6.80 4.43
N ILE A 49 -3.19 -6.38 4.01
CA ILE A 49 -3.37 -5.23 3.11
C ILE A 49 -4.00 -4.08 3.90
N LEU A 50 -3.27 -2.99 4.05
CA LEU A 50 -3.79 -1.75 4.63
C LEU A 50 -4.08 -0.75 3.51
N THR A 51 -5.34 -0.49 3.22
CA THR A 51 -5.78 0.42 2.13
C THR A 51 -6.48 1.67 2.65
N ASN A 52 -6.46 2.76 1.87
CA ASN A 52 -7.16 4.00 2.20
C ASN A 52 -8.58 4.09 1.61
N LEU A 53 -9.13 2.93 1.22
CA LEU A 53 -10.54 2.85 0.87
C LEU A 53 -11.42 3.08 2.10
N VAL A 54 -12.66 3.50 1.83
CA VAL A 54 -13.71 3.55 2.85
C VAL A 54 -14.13 2.13 3.26
N ASP A 55 -14.57 1.97 4.50
CA ASP A 55 -14.83 0.67 5.13
C ASP A 55 -15.87 -0.17 4.35
N GLU A 56 -16.86 0.47 3.73
CA GLU A 56 -17.89 -0.19 2.92
C GLU A 56 -17.30 -0.92 1.69
N ARG A 57 -16.06 -0.58 1.29
CA ARG A 57 -15.36 -1.21 0.16
C ARG A 57 -14.35 -2.27 0.59
N ARG A 58 -14.17 -2.51 1.90
CA ARG A 58 -13.19 -3.49 2.42
C ARG A 58 -13.43 -4.88 1.83
N ASP A 59 -14.66 -5.39 1.93
CA ASP A 59 -14.97 -6.75 1.52
C ASP A 59 -14.89 -6.93 0.00
N LYS A 60 -15.28 -5.90 -0.77
CA LYS A 60 -15.09 -5.88 -2.22
C LYS A 60 -13.61 -5.91 -2.60
N ARG A 61 -12.77 -5.14 -1.90
CA ARG A 61 -11.31 -5.19 -2.11
C ARG A 61 -10.73 -6.56 -1.80
N ALA A 62 -11.17 -7.20 -0.71
CA ALA A 62 -10.74 -8.55 -0.36
C ALA A 62 -11.13 -9.58 -1.44
N GLN A 63 -12.37 -9.50 -1.95
CA GLN A 63 -12.84 -10.35 -3.04
C GLN A 63 -12.04 -10.14 -4.33
N GLN A 64 -11.74 -8.88 -4.67
CA GLN A 64 -10.93 -8.55 -5.83
C GLN A 64 -9.51 -9.13 -5.73
N LEU A 65 -8.84 -8.94 -4.59
CA LEU A 65 -7.51 -9.50 -4.34
C LEU A 65 -7.52 -11.02 -4.46
N ALA A 66 -8.53 -11.67 -3.87
CA ALA A 66 -8.71 -13.12 -3.95
C ALA A 66 -8.94 -13.60 -5.39
N ALA A 67 -9.67 -12.83 -6.22
CA ALA A 67 -9.86 -13.14 -7.64
C ALA A 67 -8.54 -13.11 -8.44
N HIS A 68 -7.52 -12.38 -7.96
CA HIS A 68 -6.17 -12.37 -8.50
C HIS A 68 -5.19 -13.31 -7.77
N GLY A 69 -5.67 -14.11 -6.81
CA GLY A 69 -4.85 -15.08 -6.07
C GLY A 69 -4.09 -14.50 -4.87
N ILE A 70 -4.48 -13.32 -4.36
CA ILE A 70 -3.95 -12.75 -3.12
C ILE A 70 -4.99 -12.93 -2.00
N HIS A 71 -4.68 -13.80 -1.05
CA HIS A 71 -5.54 -14.09 0.10
C HIS A 71 -4.95 -13.48 1.37
N ALA A 72 -5.28 -12.21 1.64
CA ALA A 72 -4.76 -11.45 2.77
C ALA A 72 -5.90 -10.72 3.50
N GLN A 73 -5.75 -10.52 4.82
CA GLN A 73 -6.69 -9.71 5.59
C GLN A 73 -6.59 -8.24 5.14
N VAL A 74 -7.74 -7.62 4.88
CA VAL A 74 -7.82 -6.22 4.42
C VAL A 74 -8.26 -5.32 5.56
N PHE A 75 -7.42 -4.34 5.88
CA PHE A 75 -7.72 -3.23 6.78
C PHE A 75 -7.94 -1.96 5.96
N THR A 76 -8.92 -1.17 6.36
CA THR A 76 -9.22 0.14 5.79
C THR A 76 -8.80 1.25 6.76
N ASN A 77 -8.51 2.42 6.23
CA ASN A 77 -8.14 3.61 6.97
C ASN A 77 -8.49 4.86 6.16
N GLN A 78 -8.65 6.00 6.80
CA GLN A 78 -8.76 7.28 6.11
C GLN A 78 -7.70 8.25 6.65
N GLY A 79 -6.79 8.68 5.77
CA GLY A 79 -5.68 9.57 6.13
C GLY A 79 -4.33 8.85 6.25
N PRO A 80 -3.42 9.30 7.13
CA PRO A 80 -2.09 8.72 7.30
C PRO A 80 -2.13 7.26 7.77
N LYS A 81 -1.15 6.43 7.37
CA LYS A 81 -1.14 4.98 7.61
C LYS A 81 -0.61 4.57 8.98
N GLY A 82 0.27 5.37 9.58
CA GLY A 82 0.97 5.03 10.82
C GLY A 82 0.05 4.65 11.99
N PRO A 83 -1.06 5.37 12.27
CA PRO A 83 -1.93 5.02 13.38
C PRO A 83 -2.61 3.65 13.21
N MET A 84 -3.07 3.33 11.99
CA MET A 84 -3.71 2.03 11.73
C MET A 84 -2.68 0.91 11.72
N LEU A 85 -1.48 1.15 11.15
CA LEU A 85 -0.40 0.17 11.18
C LEU A 85 0.01 -0.19 12.62
N GLN A 86 0.12 0.80 13.53
CA GLN A 86 0.46 0.53 14.93
C GLN A 86 -0.55 -0.40 15.62
N LYS A 87 -1.85 -0.24 15.30
CA LYS A 87 -2.91 -1.13 15.82
C LYS A 87 -2.77 -2.55 15.27
N ILE A 88 -2.48 -2.69 13.98
CA ILE A 88 -2.25 -3.99 13.35
C ILE A 88 -1.04 -4.69 13.97
N ILE A 89 0.07 -3.97 14.18
CA ILE A 89 1.27 -4.52 14.84
C ILE A 89 0.92 -5.01 16.25
N ALA A 90 0.12 -4.26 17.00
CA ALA A 90 -0.32 -4.67 18.33
C ALA A 90 -1.22 -5.92 18.31
N GLU A 91 -2.03 -6.10 17.26
CA GLU A 91 -2.91 -7.27 17.08
C GLU A 91 -2.11 -8.54 16.74
N PHE A 92 -1.16 -8.45 15.82
CA PHE A 92 -0.37 -9.59 15.35
C PHE A 92 0.87 -9.90 16.21
N ALA A 93 1.37 -8.90 16.94
CA ALA A 93 2.61 -8.97 17.75
C ALA A 93 3.80 -9.63 17.01
N PRO A 94 4.15 -9.19 15.77
CA PRO A 94 5.21 -9.82 14.99
C PRO A 94 6.60 -9.51 15.56
N SER A 95 7.57 -10.41 15.33
CA SER A 95 8.98 -10.15 15.69
C SER A 95 9.62 -9.06 14.81
N HIS A 96 9.17 -8.93 13.57
CA HIS A 96 9.62 -7.89 12.64
C HIS A 96 8.47 -7.47 11.72
N THR A 97 8.47 -6.21 11.27
CA THR A 97 7.44 -5.69 10.36
C THR A 97 8.08 -4.95 9.20
N VAL A 98 7.62 -5.26 7.98
CA VAL A 98 7.96 -4.53 6.76
C VAL A 98 6.70 -3.86 6.23
N PHE A 99 6.78 -2.56 6.00
CA PHE A 99 5.72 -1.74 5.40
C PHE A 99 6.09 -1.38 3.97
N VAL A 100 5.20 -1.72 3.02
CA VAL A 100 5.35 -1.44 1.59
C VAL A 100 4.21 -0.53 1.15
N ASP A 101 4.54 0.62 0.59
CA ASP A 101 3.57 1.61 0.11
C ASP A 101 4.21 2.48 -0.98
N ASP A 102 3.40 3.05 -1.85
CA ASP A 102 3.82 3.85 -2.99
C ASP A 102 3.80 5.36 -2.71
N LEU A 103 3.27 5.83 -1.58
CA LEU A 103 3.15 7.26 -1.28
C LEU A 103 4.07 7.71 -0.14
N ALA A 104 4.90 8.72 -0.39
CA ALA A 104 5.86 9.23 0.59
C ALA A 104 5.23 9.74 1.89
N GLN A 105 4.04 10.33 1.84
CA GLN A 105 3.31 10.78 3.02
C GLN A 105 2.95 9.62 3.97
N HIS A 106 2.73 8.42 3.44
CA HIS A 106 2.43 7.24 4.24
C HIS A 106 3.70 6.71 4.93
N HIS A 107 4.84 6.74 4.22
CA HIS A 107 6.14 6.45 4.83
C HIS A 107 6.50 7.44 5.95
N ALA A 108 6.27 8.74 5.76
CA ALA A 108 6.50 9.75 6.80
C ALA A 108 5.68 9.46 8.06
N SER A 109 4.39 9.16 7.88
CA SER A 109 3.49 8.79 8.97
C SER A 109 3.93 7.54 9.72
N VAL A 110 4.40 6.50 9.01
CA VAL A 110 4.91 5.28 9.64
C VAL A 110 6.24 5.54 10.34
N ALA A 111 7.14 6.34 9.75
CA ALA A 111 8.41 6.69 10.36
C ALA A 111 8.24 7.45 11.69
N GLU A 112 7.23 8.32 11.78
CA GLU A 112 6.90 9.05 13.00
C GLU A 112 6.33 8.14 14.10
N ILE A 113 5.35 7.30 13.74
CA ILE A 113 4.54 6.54 14.73
C ILE A 113 5.16 5.19 15.08
N ALA A 114 5.80 4.54 14.11
CA ALA A 114 6.40 3.22 14.23
C ALA A 114 7.81 3.21 13.59
N PRO A 115 8.77 3.97 14.15
CA PRO A 115 10.11 4.14 13.56
C PRO A 115 10.87 2.82 13.37
N HIS A 116 10.59 1.82 14.20
CA HIS A 116 11.17 0.48 14.16
C HIS A 116 10.72 -0.39 12.98
N VAL A 117 9.67 0.00 12.25
CA VAL A 117 9.18 -0.73 11.08
C VAL A 117 10.14 -0.54 9.90
N THR A 118 10.53 -1.63 9.24
CA THR A 118 11.25 -1.53 7.96
C THR A 118 10.31 -0.98 6.90
N ARG A 119 10.73 0.02 6.15
CA ARG A 119 9.86 0.76 5.19
C ARG A 119 10.43 0.68 3.79
N LEU A 120 9.71 0.06 2.87
CA LEU A 120 10.06 -0.01 1.45
C LEU A 120 9.10 0.86 0.65
N HIS A 121 9.65 1.86 -0.05
CA HIS A 121 8.87 2.67 -0.97
C HIS A 121 8.83 2.01 -2.34
N LEU A 122 7.66 1.54 -2.78
CA LEU A 122 7.51 0.78 -4.03
C LEU A 122 6.46 1.43 -4.93
N CYS A 123 6.88 2.02 -6.05
CA CYS A 123 5.95 2.49 -7.10
C CYS A 123 6.07 1.60 -8.33
N GLY A 124 5.17 0.62 -8.43
CA GLY A 124 5.21 -0.36 -9.51
C GLY A 124 4.58 0.09 -10.83
N GLU A 125 3.97 1.28 -10.89
CA GLU A 125 3.41 1.85 -12.12
C GLU A 125 4.42 2.83 -12.76
N PRO A 126 5.12 2.43 -13.85
CA PRO A 126 6.19 3.24 -14.44
C PRO A 126 5.72 4.60 -14.95
N MET A 127 4.45 4.71 -15.38
CA MET A 127 3.93 5.96 -15.93
C MET A 127 3.84 7.08 -14.89
N ILE A 128 3.70 6.75 -13.59
CA ILE A 128 3.55 7.75 -12.53
C ILE A 128 4.73 7.79 -11.56
N ALA A 129 5.58 6.76 -11.54
CA ALA A 129 6.68 6.63 -10.57
C ALA A 129 7.60 7.87 -10.50
N HIS A 130 7.82 8.55 -11.63
CA HIS A 130 8.65 9.76 -11.72
C HIS A 130 8.02 11.01 -11.07
N ALA A 131 6.70 11.05 -10.94
CA ALA A 131 5.94 12.16 -10.37
C ALA A 131 5.69 11.99 -8.86
N ILE A 132 6.04 10.84 -8.30
CA ILE A 132 5.85 10.54 -6.88
C ILE A 132 7.10 10.95 -6.10
N ASP A 133 6.90 11.75 -5.05
CA ASP A 133 7.97 12.16 -4.15
C ASP A 133 8.68 10.94 -3.56
N CYS A 134 10.02 10.95 -3.55
CA CYS A 134 10.78 9.80 -3.10
C CYS A 134 10.98 9.78 -1.58
N ALA A 135 10.23 8.92 -0.90
CA ALA A 135 10.32 8.71 0.56
C ALA A 135 11.72 8.33 1.06
N HIS A 136 12.51 7.63 0.22
CA HIS A 136 13.88 7.27 0.56
C HIS A 136 14.80 8.50 0.58
N LYS A 137 14.66 9.40 -0.41
CA LYS A 137 15.41 10.66 -0.46
C LYS A 137 15.07 11.58 0.72
N SER A 138 13.82 11.56 1.19
CA SER A 138 13.40 12.32 2.37
C SER A 138 13.73 11.62 3.70
N GLY A 139 14.40 10.46 3.69
CA GLY A 139 14.76 9.71 4.91
C GLY A 139 13.60 8.98 5.60
N HIS A 140 12.42 8.92 4.99
CA HIS A 140 11.25 8.27 5.56
C HIS A 140 11.15 6.78 5.18
N ALA A 141 11.80 6.34 4.11
CA ALA A 141 11.89 4.94 3.72
C ALA A 141 13.34 4.45 3.70
N HIS A 142 13.54 3.17 4.03
CA HIS A 142 14.85 2.53 4.05
C HIS A 142 15.38 2.24 2.64
N SER A 143 14.48 2.06 1.67
CA SER A 143 14.83 1.91 0.26
C SER A 143 13.68 2.37 -0.65
N ARG A 144 14.00 2.58 -1.92
CA ARG A 144 13.07 2.80 -3.03
C ARG A 144 13.36 1.76 -4.11
N ILE A 145 12.39 0.90 -4.40
CA ILE A 145 12.47 -0.14 -5.42
C ILE A 145 11.16 -0.16 -6.19
N ASP A 146 11.20 -0.05 -7.51
CA ASP A 146 9.98 0.15 -8.32
C ASP A 146 9.47 -1.11 -9.00
N ILE A 147 10.12 -2.27 -8.79
CA ILE A 147 9.67 -3.55 -9.35
C ILE A 147 9.71 -4.67 -8.32
N TRP A 148 8.71 -5.56 -8.37
CA TRP A 148 8.58 -6.69 -7.44
C TRP A 148 9.73 -7.69 -7.52
N ALA A 149 10.31 -7.88 -8.72
CA ALA A 149 11.45 -8.78 -8.92
C ALA A 149 12.68 -8.40 -8.08
N GLU A 150 12.86 -7.11 -7.77
CA GLU A 150 13.91 -6.61 -6.89
C GLU A 150 13.42 -6.41 -5.45
N ALA A 151 12.14 -6.06 -5.27
CA ALA A 151 11.56 -5.84 -3.96
C ALA A 151 11.48 -7.14 -3.14
N LEU A 152 11.07 -8.25 -3.75
CA LEU A 152 10.93 -9.53 -3.05
C LEU A 152 12.22 -9.98 -2.36
N PRO A 153 13.37 -10.16 -3.05
CA PRO A 153 14.60 -10.57 -2.39
C PRO A 153 15.07 -9.56 -1.34
N TRP A 154 14.82 -8.26 -1.57
CA TRP A 154 15.12 -7.23 -0.57
C TRP A 154 14.28 -7.40 0.70
N ILE A 155 12.96 -7.62 0.58
CA ILE A 155 12.07 -7.83 1.73
C ILE A 155 12.46 -9.11 2.48
N MET A 156 12.67 -10.22 1.76
CA MET A 156 13.06 -11.52 2.35
C MET A 156 14.32 -11.39 3.21
N ALA A 157 15.34 -10.70 2.71
CA ALA A 157 16.57 -10.47 3.47
C ALA A 157 16.32 -9.76 4.82
N ARG A 158 15.41 -8.77 4.88
CA ARG A 158 15.10 -8.04 6.13
C ARG A 158 14.27 -8.87 7.11
N LEU A 159 13.41 -9.75 6.58
CA LEU A 159 12.68 -10.72 7.41
C LEU A 159 13.64 -11.76 8.02
N GLU A 160 14.72 -12.12 7.33
CA GLU A 160 15.74 -13.05 7.84
C GLU A 160 16.72 -12.42 8.83
N GLU A 161 17.09 -11.14 8.65
CA GLU A 161 18.00 -10.39 9.54
C GLU A 161 17.53 -10.34 11.01
N ASN A 162 16.24 -10.62 11.27
CA ASN A 162 15.61 -10.54 12.59
C ASN A 162 14.96 -11.86 13.05
N LYS A 163 15.36 -13.00 12.47
CA LYS A 163 15.09 -14.35 13.00
C LYS A 163 16.11 -14.72 14.08
#